data_AF-A0AAJ4AQN3-F1
#
_entry.id   AF-A0AAJ4AQN3-F1
#
_cell.length_a   1.000
_cell.length_b   1.000
_cell.length_c   1.000
_cell.angle_alpha   90.00
_cell.angle_beta   90.00
_cell.angle_gamma   90.00
#
_symmetry.space_group_name_H-M   'P 1'
#
loop_
_entity.id
_entity.type
_entity.pdbx_description
1 polymer ?
#
loop_
_entity_poly.entity_id
_entity_poly.type
_entity_poly.pdbx_seq_one_letter_code
_entity_poly.pdbx_strand_id
1 'polypeptide(L)'
;MKTWLVNTNTKDENCNPNAFKYMLRQNKAAAFYGRAPEIDKICKGDLVCLYHNQNRIIAVGTVVTPYQGHDFRDVEVIEHWVDVNWLWKADFDRDFVPQNSIDRNDLDITMVNGTVVNVTDQINYKELLAQIAQRQSF
;
A
#
# COMPACT_ATOMS: atom_id res chain seq x y z
N MET A 1 -11.27 9.93 -8.23
CA MET A 1 -9.99 9.35 -7.77
C MET A 1 -9.89 9.63 -6.28
N LYS A 2 -9.79 8.57 -5.48
CA LYS A 2 -9.43 8.62 -4.07
C LYS A 2 -7.98 8.19 -3.89
N THR A 3 -7.39 8.54 -2.76
CA THR A 3 -6.08 8.03 -2.35
C THR A 3 -6.21 7.22 -1.07
N TRP A 4 -5.65 6.02 -1.11
CA TRP A 4 -5.73 5.05 -0.03
C TRP A 4 -4.34 4.75 0.51
N LEU A 5 -4.22 4.74 1.84
CA LEU A 5 -3.06 4.21 2.53
C LEU A 5 -3.36 2.76 2.91
N VAL A 6 -2.60 1.81 2.37
CA VAL A 6 -2.76 0.37 2.67
C VAL A 6 -1.58 -0.08 3.51
N ASN A 7 -1.90 -0.49 4.74
CA ASN A 7 -0.93 -0.81 5.76
C ASN A 7 -0.42 -2.25 5.62
N THR A 8 0.90 -2.39 5.59
CA THR A 8 1.62 -3.66 5.50
C THR A 8 2.45 -3.95 6.75
N ASN A 9 2.16 -3.25 7.86
CA ASN A 9 2.91 -3.36 9.10
C ASN A 9 3.12 -4.81 9.53
N THR A 10 4.39 -5.13 9.74
CA THR A 10 4.87 -6.47 10.08
C THR A 10 5.10 -6.51 11.58
N LYS A 11 4.02 -6.52 12.37
CA LYS A 11 4.14 -6.92 13.77
C LYS A 11 4.15 -8.44 13.82
N ASP A 12 4.94 -9.04 14.72
CA ASP A 12 5.01 -10.49 14.88
C ASP A 12 3.62 -11.10 15.17
N GLU A 13 2.79 -10.34 15.89
CA GLU A 13 1.38 -10.63 16.19
C GLU A 13 0.49 -10.79 14.93
N ASN A 14 0.91 -10.23 13.79
CA ASN A 14 0.16 -10.28 12.53
C ASN A 14 0.53 -11.51 11.67
N CYS A 15 1.41 -12.39 12.14
CA CYS A 15 1.77 -13.69 11.54
C CYS A 15 2.30 -13.67 10.09
N ASN A 16 2.50 -12.50 9.46
CA ASN A 16 3.01 -12.40 8.10
C ASN A 16 3.95 -11.20 7.92
N PRO A 17 5.20 -11.29 8.43
CA PRO A 17 6.18 -10.21 8.33
C PRO A 17 6.73 -9.98 6.92
N ASN A 18 6.32 -10.77 5.93
CA ASN A 18 6.78 -10.67 4.55
C ASN A 18 5.66 -10.30 3.56
N ALA A 19 4.46 -9.97 4.05
CA ALA A 19 3.30 -9.66 3.20
C ALA A 19 3.61 -8.54 2.18
N PHE A 20 4.32 -7.49 2.59
CA PHE A 20 4.69 -6.38 1.71
C PHE A 20 5.55 -6.84 0.52
N LYS A 21 6.42 -7.84 0.71
CA LYS A 21 7.27 -8.38 -0.37
C LYS A 21 6.41 -8.99 -1.46
N TYR A 22 5.37 -9.73 -1.07
CA TYR A 22 4.44 -10.35 -2.00
C TYR A 22 3.61 -9.29 -2.73
N MET A 23 3.11 -8.28 -2.03
CA MET A 23 2.38 -7.15 -2.60
C MET A 23 3.20 -6.40 -3.66
N LEU A 24 4.46 -6.08 -3.37
CA LEU A 24 5.35 -5.39 -4.31
C LEU A 24 5.69 -6.24 -5.54
N ARG A 25 5.92 -7.55 -5.35
CA ARG A 25 6.27 -8.49 -6.41
C ARG A 25 5.10 -8.80 -7.34
N GLN A 26 3.90 -8.96 -6.78
CA GLN A 26 2.68 -9.28 -7.53
C GLN A 26 1.94 -8.04 -8.03
N ASN A 27 2.49 -6.84 -7.80
CA ASN A 27 1.86 -5.59 -8.20
C ASN A 27 0.43 -5.48 -7.65
N LYS A 28 0.27 -5.67 -6.33
CA LYS A 28 -1.04 -5.63 -5.67
C LYS A 28 -1.01 -4.92 -4.32
N ALA A 29 -2.16 -4.48 -3.87
CA ALA A 29 -2.39 -4.05 -2.49
C ALA A 29 -3.49 -4.91 -1.88
N ALA A 30 -3.24 -5.45 -0.68
CA ALA A 30 -4.14 -6.41 -0.06
C ALA A 30 -4.29 -6.17 1.44
N ALA A 31 -5.39 -6.68 1.98
CA ALA A 31 -5.64 -6.78 3.41
C ALA A 31 -6.13 -8.19 3.72
N PHE A 32 -5.97 -8.61 4.98
CA PHE A 32 -6.20 -9.99 5.38
C PHE A 32 -7.24 -10.11 6.50
N TYR A 33 -7.86 -11.28 6.58
CA TYR A 33 -8.81 -11.71 7.61
C TYR A 33 -9.97 -10.71 7.76
N GLY A 34 -10.37 -10.38 9.00
CA GLY A 34 -11.47 -9.44 9.26
C GLY A 34 -11.27 -8.02 8.71
N ARG A 35 -10.09 -7.69 8.16
CA ARG A 35 -9.80 -6.41 7.51
C ARG A 35 -9.82 -6.50 5.98
N ALA A 36 -9.86 -7.70 5.41
CA ALA A 36 -9.90 -7.92 3.96
C ALA A 36 -11.01 -7.10 3.27
N PRO A 37 -12.27 -7.06 3.77
CA PRO A 37 -13.34 -6.29 3.11
C PRO A 37 -13.11 -4.77 3.05
N GLU A 38 -12.12 -4.22 3.74
CA GLU A 38 -11.77 -2.80 3.59
C GLU A 38 -11.19 -2.48 2.20
N ILE A 39 -10.59 -3.47 1.52
CA ILE A 39 -10.03 -3.35 0.16
C ILE A 39 -11.12 -3.13 -0.90
N ASP A 40 -12.32 -3.67 -0.69
CA ASP A 40 -13.43 -3.63 -1.65
C ASP A 40 -13.91 -2.21 -1.95
N LYS A 41 -13.55 -1.25 -1.09
CA LYS A 41 -13.86 0.17 -1.22
C LYS A 41 -12.97 0.87 -2.25
N ILE A 42 -11.86 0.24 -2.66
CA ILE A 42 -10.86 0.80 -3.57
C ILE A 42 -11.27 0.51 -5.01
N CYS A 43 -11.39 1.55 -5.82
CA CYS A 43 -11.86 1.45 -7.20
C CYS A 43 -10.72 1.58 -8.22
N LYS A 44 -10.98 1.11 -9.44
CA LYS A 44 -10.09 1.37 -10.59
C LYS A 44 -9.82 2.88 -10.74
N GLY A 45 -8.56 3.23 -10.93
CA GLY A 45 -8.10 4.62 -11.06
C GLY A 45 -7.87 5.34 -9.73
N ASP A 46 -8.15 4.72 -8.58
CA ASP A 46 -7.70 5.25 -7.29
C ASP A 46 -6.18 5.09 -7.13
N LEU A 47 -5.60 5.94 -6.29
CA LEU A 47 -4.19 5.88 -5.92
C LEU A 47 -4.03 5.08 -4.62
N VAL A 48 -2.98 4.26 -4.55
CA VAL A 48 -2.60 3.50 -3.37
C VAL A 48 -1.19 3.86 -2.95
N CYS A 49 -1.03 4.15 -1.66
CA CYS A 49 0.26 4.27 -0.97
C CYS A 49 0.43 3.05 -0.06
N LEU A 50 1.40 2.18 -0.34
CA LEU A 50 1.75 1.07 0.55
C LEU A 50 2.57 1.60 1.73
N TYR A 51 2.00 1.50 2.92
CA TYR A 51 2.59 1.94 4.18
C TYR A 51 3.25 0.76 4.90
N HIS A 52 4.49 0.93 5.36
CA HIS A 52 5.28 -0.14 5.94
C HIS A 52 6.14 0.35 7.12
N ASN A 53 5.62 0.21 8.34
CA ASN A 53 6.28 0.51 9.61
C ASN A 53 6.84 1.93 9.72
N GLN A 54 7.08 2.42 10.94
CA GLN A 54 7.90 3.62 11.19
C GLN A 54 7.63 4.83 10.25
N ASN A 55 6.36 5.14 9.97
CA ASN A 55 5.95 6.25 9.10
C ASN A 55 6.32 6.12 7.59
N ARG A 56 6.75 4.95 7.11
CA ARG A 56 7.29 4.81 5.74
C ARG A 56 6.23 4.43 4.72
N ILE A 57 6.21 5.14 3.60
CA ILE A 57 5.55 4.70 2.37
C ILE A 57 6.64 4.09 1.47
N ILE A 58 6.38 2.87 1.00
CA ILE A 58 7.34 2.05 0.25
C ILE A 58 6.93 1.79 -1.19
N ALA A 59 5.71 2.15 -1.58
CA ALA A 59 5.31 2.18 -2.98
C ALA A 59 4.08 3.08 -3.17
N VAL A 60 3.97 3.62 -4.37
CA VAL A 60 2.83 4.46 -4.79
C VAL A 60 2.42 4.01 -6.18
N GLY A 61 1.13 3.77 -6.39
CA GLY A 61 0.62 3.24 -7.65
C GLY A 61 -0.86 3.47 -7.85
N THR A 62 -1.33 3.25 -9.07
CA THR A 62 -2.73 3.39 -9.45
C THR A 62 -3.40 2.03 -9.59
N VAL A 63 -4.62 1.89 -9.09
CA VAL A 63 -5.39 0.66 -9.19
C VAL A 63 -5.84 0.42 -10.62
N VAL A 64 -5.54 -0.75 -11.16
CA VAL A 64 -5.91 -1.16 -12.52
C VAL A 64 -7.11 -2.11 -12.53
N THR A 65 -7.19 -2.99 -11.54
CA THR A 65 -8.28 -3.95 -11.36
C THR A 65 -8.75 -3.89 -9.90
N PRO A 66 -10.01 -3.51 -9.62
CA PRO A 66 -10.56 -3.59 -8.27
C PRO A 66 -10.75 -5.07 -7.88
N TYR A 67 -11.03 -5.34 -6.61
CA TYR A 67 -11.30 -6.69 -6.15
C TYR A 67 -12.55 -7.26 -6.87
N GLN A 68 -12.45 -8.51 -7.34
CA GLN A 68 -13.52 -9.18 -8.09
C GLN A 68 -13.96 -10.51 -7.45
N GLY A 69 -13.53 -10.79 -6.22
CA GLY A 69 -13.72 -12.09 -5.57
C GLY A 69 -12.52 -13.03 -5.73
N HIS A 70 -12.61 -14.19 -5.09
CA HIS A 70 -11.68 -15.29 -5.25
C HIS A 70 -12.39 -16.49 -5.92
N ASP A 71 -11.68 -17.19 -6.80
CA ASP A 71 -12.15 -18.48 -7.33
C ASP A 71 -12.25 -19.56 -6.23
N PHE A 72 -11.52 -19.37 -5.14
CA PHE A 72 -11.48 -20.28 -3.98
C PHE A 72 -12.12 -19.61 -2.75
N ARG A 73 -13.27 -20.13 -2.33
CA ARG A 73 -14.03 -19.60 -1.17
C ARG A 73 -13.23 -19.55 0.13
N ASP A 74 -12.34 -20.51 0.34
CA ASP A 74 -11.51 -20.56 1.55
C ASP A 74 -10.49 -19.41 1.61
N VAL A 75 -10.11 -18.84 0.45
CA VAL A 75 -9.19 -17.70 0.36
C VAL A 75 -9.95 -16.38 0.43
N GLU A 76 -11.20 -16.35 -0.03
CA GLU A 76 -12.09 -15.18 0.05
C GLU A 76 -12.20 -14.63 1.47
N VAL A 77 -12.27 -15.50 2.48
CA VAL A 77 -12.35 -15.07 3.89
C VAL A 77 -10.98 -14.64 4.48
N ILE A 78 -9.88 -14.89 3.75
CA ILE A 78 -8.51 -14.69 4.22
C ILE A 78 -7.87 -13.44 3.61
N GLU A 79 -8.04 -13.17 2.33
CA GLU A 79 -7.37 -12.07 1.64
C GLU A 79 -8.34 -11.41 0.68
N HIS A 80 -8.32 -10.09 0.58
CA HIS A 80 -8.90 -9.37 -0.54
C HIS A 80 -7.79 -8.48 -1.11
N TRP A 81 -7.75 -8.31 -2.43
CA TRP A 81 -6.71 -7.50 -3.08
C TRP A 81 -7.21 -6.72 -4.29
N VAL A 82 -6.47 -5.66 -4.61
CA VAL A 82 -6.56 -4.94 -5.89
C VAL A 82 -5.24 -5.03 -6.63
N ASP A 83 -5.29 -5.06 -7.94
CA ASP A 83 -4.09 -4.98 -8.78
C ASP A 83 -3.69 -3.51 -8.94
N VAL A 84 -2.39 -3.23 -8.81
CA VAL A 84 -1.83 -1.88 -8.77
C VAL A 84 -0.69 -1.76 -9.77
N ASN A 85 -0.77 -0.77 -10.64
CA ASN A 85 0.36 -0.35 -11.44
C ASN A 85 1.21 0.64 -10.64
N TRP A 86 2.40 0.23 -10.19
CA TRP A 86 3.28 1.08 -9.39
C TRP A 86 3.92 2.18 -10.24
N LEU A 87 3.74 3.42 -9.79
CA LEU A 87 4.47 4.59 -10.30
C LEU A 87 5.88 4.63 -9.73
N TRP A 88 6.04 4.15 -8.50
CA TRP A 88 7.31 4.08 -7.79
C TRP A 88 7.26 3.01 -6.70
N LYS A 89 8.41 2.36 -6.47
CA LYS A 89 8.66 1.44 -5.36
C LYS A 89 9.98 1.83 -4.71
N ALA A 90 10.07 1.70 -3.40
CA ALA A 90 11.32 1.86 -2.69
C ALA A 90 12.32 0.77 -3.11
N ASP A 91 13.59 1.12 -3.08
CA ASP A 91 14.71 0.20 -3.09
C ASP A 91 14.85 -0.44 -1.72
N PHE A 92 15.25 -1.70 -1.73
CA PHE A 92 15.44 -2.49 -0.52
C PHE A 92 16.86 -3.03 -0.51
N ASP A 93 17.48 -3.03 0.67
CA ASP A 93 18.75 -3.73 0.87
C ASP A 93 18.57 -5.26 0.97
N ARG A 94 19.66 -5.97 1.27
CA ARG A 94 19.67 -7.43 1.40
C ARG A 94 18.79 -7.95 2.53
N ASP A 95 18.53 -7.13 3.53
CA ASP A 95 17.70 -7.44 4.70
C ASP A 95 16.25 -6.95 4.51
N PHE A 96 15.92 -6.45 3.32
CA PHE A 96 14.64 -5.86 2.96
C PHE A 96 14.26 -4.63 3.79
N VAL A 97 15.25 -3.83 4.17
CA VAL A 97 15.02 -2.50 4.74
C VAL A 97 14.90 -1.50 3.59
N PRO A 98 13.81 -0.71 3.51
CA PRO A 98 13.65 0.29 2.47
C PRO A 98 14.70 1.40 2.63
N GLN A 99 15.41 1.74 1.55
CA GLN A 99 16.53 2.69 1.56
C GLN A 99 16.11 4.11 1.20
N ASN A 100 15.04 4.25 0.40
CA ASN A 100 14.54 5.53 -0.13
C ASN A 100 13.03 5.66 0.11
N SER A 101 12.50 5.19 1.24
CA SER A 101 11.07 5.38 1.54
C SER A 101 10.68 6.86 1.62
N ILE A 102 9.39 7.15 1.46
CA ILE A 102 8.82 8.47 1.73
C ILE A 102 8.30 8.47 3.18
N ASP A 103 8.67 9.45 4.00
CA ASP A 103 8.03 9.63 5.32
C ASP A 103 6.64 10.22 5.09
N ARG A 104 5.59 9.58 5.61
CA ARG A 104 4.21 10.04 5.44
C ARG A 104 3.99 11.46 6.00
N ASN A 105 4.80 11.87 6.97
CA ASN A 105 4.69 13.20 7.58
C ASN A 105 5.12 14.28 6.58
N ASP A 106 6.02 13.97 5.65
CA ASP A 106 6.38 14.87 4.55
C ASP A 106 5.19 15.10 3.59
N LEU A 107 4.16 14.26 3.67
CA LEU A 107 2.93 14.34 2.87
C LEU A 107 1.71 14.82 3.68
N ASP A 108 1.91 15.29 4.91
CA ASP A 108 0.84 15.69 5.85
C ASP A 108 -0.18 14.59 6.19
N ILE A 109 0.16 13.31 5.96
CA ILE A 109 -0.72 12.18 6.28
C ILE A 109 -0.61 11.89 7.77
N THR A 110 -1.64 12.20 8.53
CA THR A 110 -1.67 12.03 10.00
C THR A 110 -2.39 10.76 10.45
N MET A 111 -3.40 10.33 9.70
CA MET A 111 -4.25 9.19 10.06
C MET A 111 -3.70 7.85 9.55
N VAL A 112 -3.25 6.99 10.46
CA VAL A 112 -2.75 5.63 10.15
C VAL A 112 -3.37 4.52 11.00
N ASN A 113 -4.41 4.83 11.78
CA ASN A 113 -5.07 3.87 12.69
C ASN A 113 -6.07 2.97 11.93
N GLY A 114 -5.58 2.24 10.94
CA GLY A 114 -6.37 1.32 10.12
C GLY A 114 -5.50 0.46 9.22
N THR A 115 -6.09 -0.60 8.66
CA THR A 115 -5.41 -1.43 7.65
C THR A 115 -5.55 -0.80 6.27
N VAL A 116 -6.73 -0.30 5.92
CA VAL A 116 -6.97 0.48 4.70
C VAL A 116 -7.62 1.80 5.06
N VAL A 117 -6.93 2.91 4.80
CA VAL A 117 -7.36 4.26 5.22
C VAL A 117 -7.51 5.15 3.99
N ASN A 118 -8.65 5.83 3.86
CA ASN A 118 -8.82 6.88 2.86
C ASN A 118 -8.12 8.15 3.34
N VAL A 119 -7.12 8.61 2.59
CA VAL A 119 -6.31 9.81 2.88
C VAL A 119 -6.46 10.89 1.81
N THR A 120 -7.50 10.82 0.99
CA THR A 120 -7.74 11.73 -0.15
C THR A 120 -7.65 13.19 0.26
N ASP A 121 -8.22 13.56 1.40
CA ASP A 121 -8.28 14.94 1.88
C ASP A 121 -7.04 15.38 2.67
N GLN A 122 -6.09 14.46 2.91
CA GLN A 122 -4.83 14.74 3.62
C GLN A 122 -3.66 14.90 2.66
N ILE A 123 -3.70 14.28 1.48
CA ILE A 123 -2.52 14.16 0.64
C ILE A 123 -2.29 15.40 -0.24
N ASN A 124 -1.08 15.96 -0.16
CA ASN A 124 -0.62 16.95 -1.11
C ASN A 124 0.01 16.25 -2.35
N TYR A 125 -0.74 16.19 -3.45
CA TYR A 125 -0.29 15.49 -4.67
C TYR A 125 0.97 16.10 -5.30
N LYS A 126 1.15 17.42 -5.20
CA LYS A 126 2.36 18.09 -5.70
C LYS A 126 3.58 17.61 -4.92
N GLU A 127 3.46 17.55 -3.61
CA GLU A 127 4.52 17.07 -2.73
C GLU A 127 4.78 15.58 -2.94
N LEU A 128 3.74 14.76 -3.04
CA LEU A 128 3.86 13.33 -3.34
C LEU A 128 4.68 13.08 -4.61
N LEU A 129 4.35 13.76 -5.70
CA LEU A 129 5.07 13.61 -6.97
C LEU A 129 6.51 14.12 -6.87
N ALA A 130 6.76 15.19 -6.12
CA ALA A 130 8.11 15.68 -5.86
C ALA A 130 8.95 14.66 -5.06
N GLN A 131 8.39 14.10 -3.99
CA GLN A 131 9.03 13.07 -3.18
C GLN A 131 9.36 11.81 -3.99
N ILE A 132 8.43 11.38 -4.87
CA ILE A 132 8.66 10.27 -5.81
C ILE A 132 9.81 10.60 -6.78
N ALA A 133 9.78 11.78 -7.41
CA ALA A 133 10.79 12.16 -8.40
C ALA A 133 12.21 12.22 -7.80
N GLN A 134 12.35 12.69 -6.56
CA GLN A 134 13.63 12.73 -5.85
C GLN A 134 14.22 11.35 -5.52
N ARG A 135 13.37 10.30 -5.51
CA ARG A 135 13.72 8.95 -5.08
C ARG A 135 13.70 7.93 -6.21
N GLN A 136 13.41 8.34 -7.44
CA GLN A 136 13.52 7.48 -8.62
C GLN A 136 14.97 7.03 -8.79
N SER A 137 15.18 5.72 -8.70
CA SER A 137 16.41 5.05 -9.05
C SER A 137 16.22 4.38 -10.42
N PHE A 138 17.21 4.55 -11.30
CA PHE A 138 17.26 3.95 -12.63
C PHE A 138 18.22 2.77 -12.65
#